data_AF-A0A5R2MY47-F1
#
_entry.id   AF-A0A5R2MY47-F1
#
_cell.length_a   1.000
_cell.length_b   1.000
_cell.length_c   1.000
_cell.angle_alpha   90.00
_cell.angle_beta   90.00
_cell.angle_gamma   90.00
#
_symmetry.space_group_name_H-M   'P 1'
#
loop_
_entity.id
_entity.type
_entity.pdbx_description
1 polymer ?
#
loop_
_entity_poly.entity_id
_entity_poly.type
_entity_poly.pdbx_seq_one_letter_code
_entity_poly.pdbx_strand_id
1 'polypeptide(L)'
;EGPWEEALLADGVSPDKLYPMDIDRVFASLDKIKPHIRKWWSSGSEIQQMLHDKVVDIAQSYDGRALLLIDQGAATEINRNQAKLQWDYWVIPKGSPNAKAAQKF
;
A
#
# COMPACT_ATOMS: atom_id res chain seq x y z
N GLU A 1 0.57 5.84 4.99
CA GLU A 1 1.93 5.74 4.44
C GLU A 1 1.86 6.04 2.94
N GLY A 2 2.88 6.69 2.37
CA GLY A 2 2.90 6.97 0.94
C GLY A 2 3.66 5.90 0.15
N PRO A 3 3.52 5.86 -1.19
CA PRO A 3 4.22 4.91 -2.04
C PRO A 3 5.68 5.35 -2.30
N TRP A 4 6.47 5.51 -1.24
CA TRP A 4 7.78 6.15 -1.32
C TRP A 4 8.87 5.24 -1.89
N GLU A 5 8.93 3.99 -1.42
CA GLU A 5 9.83 2.99 -1.97
C GLU A 5 9.48 2.69 -3.43
N GLU A 6 8.19 2.57 -3.73
CA GLU A 6 7.70 2.36 -5.09
C GLU A 6 8.11 3.50 -6.03
N ALA A 7 8.07 4.75 -5.56
CA ALA A 7 8.50 5.92 -6.34
C ALA A 7 10.00 5.89 -6.66
N LEU A 8 10.85 5.48 -5.72
CA LEU A 8 12.30 5.37 -5.92
C LEU A 8 12.67 4.19 -6.82
N LEU A 9 12.01 3.04 -6.64
CA LEU A 9 12.20 1.86 -7.47
C LEU A 9 11.80 2.17 -8.93
N ALA A 10 10.69 2.87 -9.14
CA ALA A 10 10.27 3.34 -10.46
C ALA A 10 11.25 4.35 -11.07
N ASP A 11 11.94 5.13 -10.24
CA ASP A 11 13.01 6.05 -10.67
C ASP A 11 14.40 5.36 -10.80
N GLY A 12 14.45 4.03 -10.70
CA GLY A 12 15.65 3.22 -10.96
C GLY A 12 16.60 3.06 -9.78
N VAL A 13 16.20 3.43 -8.57
CA VAL A 13 16.97 3.12 -7.36
C VAL A 13 16.94 1.61 -7.12
N SER A 14 18.10 1.01 -6.83
CA SER A 14 18.16 -0.42 -6.50
C SER A 14 17.57 -0.69 -5.11
N PRO A 15 16.91 -1.85 -4.88
CA PRO A 15 16.25 -2.15 -3.61
C PRO A 15 17.16 -2.06 -2.37
N ASP A 16 18.44 -2.36 -2.51
CA ASP A 16 19.48 -2.29 -1.47
C ASP A 16 19.92 -0.85 -1.14
N LYS A 17 19.47 0.16 -1.90
CA LYS A 17 19.85 1.57 -1.76
C LYS A 17 18.66 2.51 -1.50
N LEU A 18 17.50 1.96 -1.12
CA LEU A 18 16.32 2.77 -0.79
C LEU A 18 16.49 3.60 0.49
N TYR A 19 17.40 3.19 1.38
CA TYR A 19 17.60 3.82 2.69
C TYR A 19 19.06 4.27 2.89
N PRO A 20 19.30 5.44 3.50
CA PRO A 20 18.31 6.47 3.84
C PRO A 20 17.66 7.06 2.59
N MET A 21 16.41 7.48 2.72
CA MET A 21 15.56 7.83 1.59
C MET A 21 15.84 9.24 1.07
N ASP A 22 15.95 9.38 -0.24
CA ASP A 22 15.98 10.68 -0.92
C ASP A 22 14.55 11.18 -1.14
N ILE A 23 14.07 12.02 -0.22
CA ILE A 23 12.69 12.49 -0.20
C ILE A 23 12.37 13.42 -1.37
N ASP A 24 13.32 14.26 -1.80
CA ASP A 24 13.11 15.13 -2.96
C ASP A 24 12.95 14.29 -4.23
N ARG A 25 13.74 13.22 -4.37
CA ARG A 25 13.62 12.27 -5.47
C ARG A 25 12.31 11.47 -5.45
N VAL A 26 11.81 11.10 -4.27
CA VAL A 26 10.46 10.48 -4.12
C VAL A 26 9.40 11.38 -4.75
N PHE A 27 9.34 12.65 -4.34
CA PHE A 27 8.31 13.56 -4.84
C PHE A 27 8.51 13.92 -6.31
N ALA A 28 9.75 14.08 -6.77
CA ALA A 28 10.03 14.28 -8.20
C ALA A 28 9.58 13.10 -9.06
N SER A 29 9.69 11.87 -8.57
CA SER A 29 9.16 10.67 -9.26
C SER A 29 7.63 10.65 -9.24
N LEU A 30 7.01 10.93 -8.10
CA LEU A 30 5.54 10.97 -7.97
C LEU A 30 4.90 12.07 -8.83
N ASP A 31 5.53 13.23 -8.97
CA ASP A 31 5.04 14.33 -9.82
C ASP A 31 4.94 13.93 -11.30
N LYS A 32 5.77 12.99 -11.78
CA LYS A 32 5.68 12.45 -13.16
C LYS A 32 4.34 11.75 -13.41
N ILE A 33 3.81 11.05 -12.41
CA ILE A 33 2.57 10.27 -12.53
C ILE A 33 1.35 10.93 -11.91
N LYS A 34 1.52 11.99 -11.12
CA LYS A 34 0.46 12.70 -10.41
C LYS A 34 -0.76 13.07 -11.28
N PRO A 35 -0.63 13.53 -12.54
CA PRO A 35 -1.80 13.80 -13.40
C PRO A 35 -2.64 12.55 -13.73
N HIS A 36 -2.04 11.36 -13.63
CA HIS A 36 -2.66 10.07 -13.91
C HIS A 36 -3.20 9.38 -12.64
N ILE A 37 -2.96 9.94 -11.46
CA ILE A 37 -3.46 9.37 -10.20
C ILE A 37 -4.89 9.80 -9.98
N ARG A 38 -5.81 8.85 -10.17
CA ARG A 38 -7.24 9.09 -10.01
C ARG A 38 -7.65 9.41 -8.58
N LYS A 39 -7.00 8.76 -7.60
CA LYS A 39 -7.23 8.94 -6.16
C LYS A 39 -6.06 8.42 -5.34
N TRP A 40 -5.64 9.20 -4.35
CA TRP A 40 -4.82 8.74 -3.25
C TRP A 40 -5.74 8.10 -2.21
N TRP A 41 -5.86 6.78 -2.24
CA TRP A 41 -6.78 6.05 -1.37
C TRP A 41 -6.38 6.18 0.11
N SER A 42 -7.37 6.15 1.00
CA SER A 42 -7.20 6.27 2.46
C SER A 42 -7.64 5.01 3.21
N SER A 43 -8.27 4.05 2.54
CA SER A 43 -8.62 2.75 3.10
C SER A 43 -8.54 1.62 2.06
N GLY A 44 -8.41 0.38 2.54
CA GLY A 44 -8.40 -0.79 1.66
C GLY A 44 -9.73 -1.04 0.93
N SER A 45 -10.86 -0.56 1.46
CA SER A 45 -12.16 -0.69 0.78
C SER A 45 -12.26 0.23 -0.44
N GLU A 46 -11.64 1.41 -0.41
CA GLU A 46 -11.59 2.30 -1.58
C GLU A 46 -10.85 1.65 -2.75
N ILE A 47 -9.79 0.89 -2.48
CA ILE A 47 -9.05 0.15 -3.51
C ILE A 47 -9.97 -0.87 -4.20
N GLN A 48 -10.74 -1.63 -3.40
CA GLN A 48 -11.67 -2.62 -3.93
C GLN A 48 -12.75 -1.99 -4.81
N GLN A 49 -13.33 -0.88 -4.34
CA GLN A 49 -14.35 -0.17 -5.09
C GLN A 49 -13.82 0.35 -6.43
N MET A 50 -12.62 0.97 -6.44
CA MET A 50 -12.05 1.52 -7.66
C MET A 50 -11.72 0.46 -8.72
N LEU A 51 -11.21 -0.70 -8.28
CA LEU A 51 -10.94 -1.83 -9.18
C LEU A 51 -12.25 -2.47 -9.68
N HIS A 52 -13.23 -2.69 -8.79
CA HIS A 52 -14.53 -3.25 -9.13
C HIS A 52 -15.29 -2.37 -10.14
N ASP A 53 -15.35 -1.07 -9.89
CA ASP A 53 -16.04 -0.09 -10.74
C ASP A 53 -15.26 0.28 -11.99
N LYS A 54 -14.04 -0.26 -12.16
CA LYS A 54 -13.13 0.02 -13.26
C LYS A 54 -12.82 1.52 -13.40
N VAL A 55 -12.74 2.20 -12.26
CA VAL A 55 -12.34 3.61 -12.16
C VAL A 55 -10.83 3.76 -12.34
N VAL A 56 -10.07 2.67 -12.11
CA VAL A 56 -8.63 2.58 -12.35
C VAL A 56 -8.29 1.28 -13.07
N ASP A 57 -7.31 1.32 -13.97
CA ASP A 57 -6.81 0.13 -14.67
C ASP A 57 -5.76 -0.63 -13.83
N ILE A 58 -5.00 0.09 -13.01
CA ILE A 58 -3.93 -0.42 -12.15
C ILE A 58 -4.01 0.28 -10.79
N ALA A 59 -3.82 -0.47 -9.71
CA ALA A 59 -3.77 0.07 -8.36
C ALA A 59 -2.63 -0.55 -7.55
N GLN A 60 -1.94 0.27 -6.76
CA GLN A 60 -1.19 -0.21 -5.61
C GLN A 60 -2.23 -0.60 -4.54
N SER A 61 -2.13 -1.84 -4.03
CA SER A 61 -3.17 -2.47 -3.23
C SER A 61 -2.58 -3.32 -2.12
N TYR A 62 -3.31 -3.43 -1.00
CA TYR A 62 -3.08 -4.51 -0.06
C TYR A 62 -3.41 -5.85 -0.72
N ASP A 63 -2.50 -6.81 -0.62
CA ASP A 63 -2.60 -8.11 -1.29
C ASP A 63 -3.97 -8.80 -1.06
N GLY A 64 -4.41 -8.87 0.20
CA GLY A 64 -5.71 -9.44 0.57
C GLY A 64 -6.93 -8.72 -0.01
N ARG A 65 -6.83 -7.43 -0.34
CA ARG A 65 -7.93 -6.67 -0.97
C ARG A 65 -8.11 -7.05 -2.43
N ALA A 66 -7.01 -7.22 -3.15
CA ALA A 66 -7.01 -7.68 -4.52
C ALA A 66 -7.40 -9.17 -4.60
N LEU A 67 -6.88 -10.01 -3.71
CA LEU A 67 -7.26 -11.44 -3.64
C LEU A 67 -8.76 -11.64 -3.47
N LEU A 68 -9.41 -10.89 -2.56
CA LEU A 68 -10.85 -11.01 -2.37
C LEU A 68 -11.65 -10.67 -3.65
N LEU A 69 -11.20 -9.71 -4.46
CA LEU A 69 -11.84 -9.41 -5.75
C LEU A 69 -11.66 -10.55 -6.76
N ILE A 70 -10.46 -11.14 -6.79
CA ILE A 70 -10.15 -12.30 -7.64
C ILE A 70 -11.02 -13.50 -7.26
N ASP A 71 -11.16 -13.78 -5.96
CA ASP A 71 -12.01 -14.85 -5.44
C ASP A 71 -13.51 -14.62 -5.79
N GLN A 72 -13.91 -13.37 -5.98
CA GLN A 72 -15.25 -12.97 -6.44
C GLN A 72 -15.42 -13.01 -7.98
N GLY A 73 -14.38 -13.42 -8.72
CA GLY A 73 -14.40 -13.56 -10.17
C GLY A 73 -14.08 -12.28 -10.95
N ALA A 74 -13.51 -11.26 -10.29
CA ALA A 74 -13.02 -10.09 -11.02
C ALA A 74 -11.88 -10.44 -11.97
N ALA A 75 -11.88 -9.85 -13.16
CA ALA A 75 -10.79 -9.97 -14.12
C ALA A 75 -9.60 -9.10 -13.70
N THR A 76 -8.92 -9.50 -12.63
CA THR A 76 -7.79 -8.78 -12.02
C THR A 76 -6.65 -9.76 -11.74
N GLU A 77 -5.42 -9.27 -11.83
CA GLU A 77 -4.21 -10.03 -11.52
C GLU A 77 -3.37 -9.26 -10.49
N ILE A 78 -2.58 -9.98 -9.69
CA ILE A 78 -1.63 -9.39 -8.74
C ILE A 78 -0.20 -9.61 -9.26
N ASN A 79 0.50 -8.51 -9.52
CA ASN A 79 1.96 -8.52 -9.73
C ASN A 79 2.67 -8.24 -8.40
N ARG A 80 3.52 -9.18 -7.96
CA ARG A 80 4.29 -9.09 -6.70
C ARG A 80 5.76 -8.73 -6.90
N ASN A 81 6.18 -8.42 -8.13
CA ASN A 81 7.54 -7.95 -8.37
C ASN A 81 7.78 -6.65 -7.58
N GLN A 82 8.85 -6.62 -6.78
CA GLN A 82 9.19 -5.51 -5.89
C GLN A 82 8.11 -5.15 -4.85
N ALA A 83 7.25 -6.09 -4.47
CA ALA A 83 6.23 -5.86 -3.44
C ALA A 83 6.87 -5.53 -2.08
N LYS A 84 6.31 -4.52 -1.40
CA LYS A 84 6.69 -4.13 -0.04
C LYS A 84 6.03 -5.06 0.98
N LEU A 85 6.84 -5.74 1.78
CA LEU A 85 6.36 -6.54 2.91
C LEU A 85 6.24 -5.65 4.15
N GLN A 86 5.10 -5.74 4.84
CA GLN A 86 4.82 -4.99 6.06
C GLN A 86 4.26 -5.93 7.14
N TRP A 87 4.40 -5.51 8.40
CA TRP A 87 3.86 -6.22 9.56
C TRP A 87 3.01 -5.28 10.40
N ASP A 88 1.85 -5.76 10.81
CA ASP A 88 1.05 -5.12 11.84
C ASP A 88 1.41 -5.69 13.20
N TYR A 89 1.41 -4.82 14.21
CA TYR A 89 1.71 -5.19 15.58
C TYR A 89 0.50 -4.89 16.47
N TRP A 90 0.07 -5.91 17.22
CA TRP A 90 -0.83 -5.70 18.35
C TRP A 90 -0.03 -5.12 19.52
N VAL A 91 -0.51 -4.01 20.06
CA VAL A 91 0.13 -3.32 21.18
C VAL A 91 -0.89 -3.00 22.27
N ILE A 92 -0.45 -3.06 23.52
CA ILE A 92 -1.23 -2.61 24.68
C ILE A 92 -0.74 -1.21 25.05
N PRO A 93 -1.55 -0.14 24.89
CA PRO A 93 -1.15 1.21 25.26
C PRO A 93 -0.77 1.28 26.75
N LYS A 94 0.31 2.01 27.06
CA LYS A 94 0.73 2.24 28.45
C LYS A 94 -0.39 2.94 29.22
N GLY A 95 -0.78 2.37 30.36
CA GLY A 95 -1.88 2.88 31.17
C GLY A 95 -3.27 2.40 30.73
N SER A 96 -3.38 1.44 29.79
CA SER A 96 -4.66 0.86 29.42
C SER A 96 -5.40 0.30 30.66
N PRO A 97 -6.66 0.71 30.91
CA PRO A 97 -7.43 0.22 32.05
C PRO A 97 -7.74 -1.29 31.95
N ASN A 98 -7.57 -1.87 30.76
CA ASN A 98 -7.89 -3.26 30.44
C ASN A 98 -6.66 -4.10 30.07
N ALA A 99 -5.46 -3.70 30.49
CA ALA A 99 -4.20 -4.35 30.08
C ALA A 99 -4.19 -5.89 30.29
N LYS A 100 -4.71 -6.38 31.43
CA LYS A 100 -4.79 -7.82 31.72
C LYS A 100 -5.74 -8.57 30.79
N ALA A 101 -6.82 -7.93 30.34
CA ALA A 101 -7.76 -8.54 29.40
C ALA A 101 -7.16 -8.53 27.99
N ALA A 102 -6.54 -7.42 27.57
CA ALA A 102 -5.87 -7.30 26.29
C ALA A 102 -4.70 -8.29 26.12
N GLN A 103 -3.98 -8.62 27.20
CA GLN A 103 -2.91 -9.63 27.15
C GLN A 103 -3.42 -11.07 26.94
N LYS A 104 -4.70 -11.33 27.23
CA LYS A 104 -5.35 -12.65 27.05
C LYS A 104 -6.05 -12.80 25.71
N PHE A 105 -6.38 -11.68 25.05
CA PHE A 105 -6.94 -11.66 23.70
C PHE A 105 -5.87 -12.06 22.69
#